data_AF-A0A9W9DDL1-F1
#
_entry.id   AF-A0A9W9DDL1-F1
#
_cell.length_a   1.000
_cell.length_b   1.000
_cell.length_c   1.000
_cell.angle_alpha   90.00
_cell.angle_beta   90.00
_cell.angle_gamma   90.00
#
_symmetry.space_group_name_H-M   'P 1'
#
loop_
_entity.id
_entity.type
_entity.pdbx_description
1 polymer ?
#
loop_
_entity_poly.entity_id
_entity_poly.type
_entity_poly.pdbx_seq_one_letter_code
_entity_poly.pdbx_strand_id
1 'polypeptide(L)'
;IYFITANTEDSIQASFYDIAMDNGVVDAQEWKSGLHWLLTHEESWLIIMDNADDPKISLERYFPSCDHGNIMITSRNAELQNVVGQSLELQDMIPDDGIELLLKHAVDKPLSSNEQEQVVQIAKELYYFPLALVQAGAYIKQQKCLLTYLKFLRNEHKQLLEKKLTQSADRYQLSVYATWNLSWGQRSSSSKVLLNICSHLHYEKIPRLLFE
;
A
#
# COMPACT_ATOMS: atom_id res chain seq x y z
N ILE A 1 9.74 13.75 12.50
CA ILE A 1 8.81 13.28 11.44
C ILE A 1 7.73 12.49 12.14
N TYR A 2 6.46 12.76 11.85
CA TYR A 2 5.32 12.11 12.48
C TYR A 2 4.42 11.50 11.40
N PHE A 3 3.95 10.28 11.63
CA PHE A 3 3.00 9.61 10.74
C PHE A 3 1.59 9.74 11.31
N ILE A 4 0.64 10.04 10.44
CA ILE A 4 -0.78 10.12 10.75
C ILE A 4 -1.51 9.13 9.86
N THR A 5 -2.17 8.16 10.48
CA THR A 5 -3.05 7.22 9.78
C THR A 5 -4.35 7.97 9.44
N ALA A 6 -4.57 8.26 8.16
CA ALA A 6 -5.61 9.18 7.69
C ALA A 6 -6.84 8.49 7.06
N ASN A 7 -7.08 7.23 7.43
CA ASN A 7 -8.17 6.42 6.88
C ASN A 7 -9.56 6.87 7.37
N THR A 8 -9.65 7.31 8.62
CA THR A 8 -10.87 7.82 9.27
C THR A 8 -10.55 9.00 10.17
N GLU A 9 -11.58 9.78 10.50
CA GLU A 9 -11.48 10.88 11.47
C GLU A 9 -10.94 10.40 12.83
N ASP A 10 -11.41 9.25 13.31
CA ASP A 10 -10.92 8.66 14.57
C ASP A 10 -9.42 8.30 14.50
N SER A 11 -8.95 7.73 13.38
CA SER A 11 -7.52 7.38 13.23
C SER A 11 -6.62 8.60 13.16
N ILE A 12 -7.09 9.71 12.55
CA ILE A 12 -6.36 10.98 12.52
C ILE A 12 -6.25 11.53 13.93
N GLN A 13 -7.38 11.60 14.65
CA GLN A 13 -7.42 12.11 16.02
C GLN A 13 -6.57 11.28 16.97
N ALA A 14 -6.62 9.94 16.86
CA ALA A 14 -5.75 9.05 17.63
C ALA A 14 -4.26 9.33 17.34
N SER A 15 -3.89 9.50 16.07
CA SER A 15 -2.50 9.81 15.71
C SER A 15 -2.01 11.14 16.31
N PHE A 16 -2.82 12.19 16.28
CA PHE A 16 -2.46 13.46 16.94
C PHE A 16 -2.38 13.33 18.47
N TYR A 17 -3.25 12.53 19.07
CA TYR A 17 -3.15 12.25 20.49
C TYR A 17 -1.82 11.53 20.82
N ASP A 18 -1.44 10.54 20.02
CA ASP A 18 -0.16 9.82 20.16
C ASP A 18 1.04 10.77 20.02
N ILE A 19 1.01 11.74 19.08
CA ILE A 19 2.04 12.78 18.97
C ILE A 19 2.19 13.55 20.28
N ALA A 20 1.09 13.93 20.94
CA ALA A 20 1.17 14.62 22.23
C ALA A 20 1.85 13.76 23.30
N MET A 21 1.48 12.48 23.36
CA MET A 21 2.00 11.53 24.34
C MET A 21 3.48 11.22 24.14
N ASP A 22 3.87 10.96 22.90
CA ASP A 22 5.25 10.63 22.54
C ASP A 22 6.22 11.80 22.81
N ASN A 23 5.71 13.04 22.83
CA ASN A 23 6.47 14.24 23.13
C ASN A 23 6.24 14.77 24.57
N GLY A 24 5.66 13.95 25.45
CA GLY A 24 5.63 14.23 26.90
C GLY A 24 4.66 15.31 27.34
N VAL A 25 3.57 15.55 26.59
CA VAL A 25 2.51 16.50 26.99
C VAL A 25 1.73 15.91 28.17
N VAL A 26 2.07 16.36 29.39
CA VAL A 26 1.57 15.79 30.66
C VAL A 26 0.03 15.88 30.82
N ASP A 27 -0.60 16.87 30.21
CA ASP A 27 -2.05 17.12 30.31
C ASP A 27 -2.80 16.89 28.98
N ALA A 28 -2.33 15.98 28.11
CA ALA A 28 -3.04 15.69 26.87
C ALA A 28 -4.40 15.03 27.16
N GLN A 29 -5.48 15.77 26.95
CA GLN A 29 -6.86 15.30 27.17
C GLN A 29 -7.57 14.92 25.87
N GLU A 30 -7.16 15.51 24.76
CA GLU A 30 -7.76 15.31 23.44
C GLU A 30 -6.70 15.38 22.33
N TRP A 31 -7.06 14.94 21.13
CA TRP A 31 -6.19 14.96 19.95
C TRP A 31 -5.61 16.35 19.65
N LYS A 32 -6.35 17.42 19.96
CA LYS A 32 -5.87 18.81 19.76
C LYS A 32 -4.60 19.12 20.54
N SER A 33 -4.27 18.35 21.57
CA SER A 33 -3.02 18.50 22.33
C SER A 33 -1.81 18.27 21.43
N GLY A 34 -1.86 17.31 20.51
CA GLY A 34 -0.77 17.07 19.56
C GLY A 34 -0.69 18.14 18.48
N LEU A 35 -1.85 18.61 18.00
CA LEU A 35 -1.92 19.76 17.10
C LEU A 35 -1.31 21.01 17.75
N HIS A 36 -1.66 21.27 19.01
CA HIS A 36 -1.12 22.39 19.79
C HIS A 36 0.39 22.24 20.03
N TRP A 37 0.85 21.03 20.33
CA TRP A 37 2.27 20.74 20.46
C TRP A 37 3.01 21.08 19.15
N LEU A 38 2.53 20.63 17.99
CA LEU A 38 3.12 20.96 16.68
C LEU A 38 3.15 22.47 16.38
N LEU A 39 2.13 23.21 16.83
CA LEU A 39 2.06 24.67 16.67
C LEU A 39 3.08 25.43 17.53
N THR A 40 3.36 24.93 18.73
CA THR A 40 4.18 25.63 19.74
C THR A 40 5.62 25.16 19.77
N HIS A 41 5.91 23.99 19.22
CA HIS A 41 7.24 23.44 19.14
C HIS A 41 8.14 24.27 18.21
N GLU A 42 9.33 24.66 18.67
CA GLU A 42 10.22 25.57 17.94
C GLU A 42 10.99 24.89 16.81
N GLU A 43 11.13 23.56 16.84
CA GLU A 43 11.85 22.82 15.80
C GLU A 43 10.97 22.51 14.59
N SER A 44 11.59 22.46 13.42
CA SER A 44 10.91 22.08 12.21
C SER A 44 10.49 20.61 12.22
N TRP A 45 9.27 20.35 11.78
CA TRP A 45 8.70 19.01 11.71
C TRP A 45 8.14 18.71 10.32
N LEU A 46 7.93 17.42 10.07
CA LEU A 46 7.24 16.89 8.90
C LEU A 46 6.15 15.94 9.38
N ILE A 47 4.93 16.15 8.92
CA ILE A 47 3.80 15.22 9.07
C ILE A 47 3.62 14.47 7.75
N ILE A 48 3.46 13.15 7.83
CA ILE A 48 3.05 12.31 6.71
C ILE A 48 1.65 11.79 7.03
N MET A 49 0.63 12.31 6.35
CA MET A 49 -0.73 11.81 6.43
C MET A 49 -0.91 10.70 5.41
N ASP A 50 -0.94 9.45 5.87
CA ASP A 50 -0.95 8.26 5.02
C ASP A 50 -2.38 7.72 4.82
N ASN A 51 -2.71 7.29 3.60
CA ASN A 51 -4.01 6.74 3.21
C ASN A 51 -5.20 7.68 3.43
N ALA A 52 -5.03 8.97 3.11
CA ALA A 52 -6.06 9.99 3.22
C ALA A 52 -7.11 9.90 2.10
N ASP A 53 -7.79 8.76 1.98
CA ASP A 53 -8.61 8.40 0.83
C ASP A 53 -10.08 8.86 0.94
N ASP A 54 -10.61 9.11 2.14
CA ASP A 54 -12.03 9.44 2.34
C ASP A 54 -12.34 10.91 1.96
N PRO A 55 -13.08 11.17 0.87
CA PRO A 55 -13.39 12.52 0.43
C PRO A 55 -14.35 13.27 1.37
N LYS A 56 -14.97 12.59 2.35
CA LYS A 56 -15.84 13.22 3.34
C LYS A 56 -15.05 13.90 4.46
N ILE A 57 -13.77 13.57 4.62
CA ILE A 57 -12.93 14.12 5.66
C ILE A 57 -12.29 15.41 5.16
N SER A 58 -12.60 16.54 5.82
CA SER A 58 -11.91 17.80 5.57
C SER A 58 -10.56 17.79 6.29
N LEU A 59 -9.49 17.49 5.55
CA LEU A 59 -8.13 17.38 6.12
C LEU A 59 -7.59 18.72 6.64
N GLU A 60 -8.02 19.84 6.05
CA GLU A 60 -7.58 21.20 6.40
C GLU A 60 -7.73 21.51 7.90
N ARG A 61 -8.74 20.91 8.56
CA ARG A 61 -8.98 21.08 10.00
C ARG A 61 -7.87 20.52 10.88
N TYR A 62 -7.02 19.67 10.31
CA TYR A 62 -5.90 19.01 10.98
C TYR A 62 -4.56 19.65 10.66
N PHE A 63 -4.50 20.67 9.79
CA PHE A 63 -3.25 21.31 9.42
C PHE A 63 -2.80 22.30 10.51
N PRO A 64 -1.61 22.12 11.09
CA PRO A 64 -1.06 23.12 12.00
C PRO A 64 -0.79 24.41 11.23
N SER A 65 -1.44 25.50 11.64
CA SER A 65 -1.26 26.84 11.07
C SER A 65 0.02 27.50 11.61
N CYS A 66 1.18 27.07 11.09
CA CYS A 66 2.50 27.64 11.40
C CYS A 66 3.43 27.66 10.18
N ASP A 67 4.56 28.37 10.27
CA ASP A 67 5.53 28.54 9.17
C ASP A 67 6.77 27.63 9.29
N HIS A 68 6.88 26.86 10.38
CA HIS A 68 8.02 25.98 10.67
C HIS A 68 7.76 24.48 10.40
N GLY A 69 6.68 24.11 9.71
CA GLY A 69 6.30 22.71 9.50
C GLY A 69 5.96 22.38 8.04
N ASN A 70 6.10 21.10 7.67
CA ASN A 70 5.68 20.59 6.36
C ASN A 70 4.69 19.43 6.50
N ILE A 71 3.75 19.34 5.56
CA ILE A 71 2.76 18.25 5.51
C ILE A 71 2.90 17.55 4.15
N MET A 72 3.06 16.24 4.19
CA MET A 72 3.01 15.36 3.02
C MET A 72 1.78 14.47 3.17
N ILE A 73 1.02 14.31 2.09
CA ILE A 73 -0.22 13.52 2.09
C ILE A 73 -0.08 12.44 1.03
N THR A 74 -0.34 11.18 1.40
CA THR A 74 -0.51 10.08 0.44
C THR A 74 -1.99 9.75 0.36
N SER A 75 -2.51 9.62 -0.87
CA SER A 75 -3.93 9.38 -1.09
C SER A 75 -4.20 8.85 -2.50
N ARG A 76 -5.27 8.08 -2.64
CA ARG A 76 -5.90 7.71 -3.91
C ARG A 76 -7.00 8.70 -4.32
N ASN A 77 -7.35 9.64 -3.45
CA ASN A 77 -8.32 10.70 -3.74
C ASN A 77 -7.65 11.84 -4.50
N ALA A 78 -7.79 11.83 -5.84
CA ALA A 78 -7.24 12.86 -6.71
C ALA A 78 -7.77 14.28 -6.42
N GLU A 79 -8.95 14.42 -5.81
CA GLU A 79 -9.54 15.73 -5.48
C GLU A 79 -8.73 16.51 -4.44
N LEU A 80 -7.85 15.84 -3.67
CA LEU A 80 -6.99 16.52 -2.70
C LEU A 80 -5.99 17.48 -3.35
N GLN A 81 -5.71 17.34 -4.65
CA GLN A 81 -4.88 18.30 -5.38
C GLN A 81 -5.45 19.73 -5.34
N ASN A 82 -6.76 19.88 -5.09
CA ASN A 82 -7.43 21.18 -5.04
C ASN A 82 -7.20 21.92 -3.71
N VAL A 83 -6.71 21.23 -2.66
CA VAL A 83 -6.56 21.79 -1.30
C VAL A 83 -5.10 21.83 -0.83
N VAL A 84 -4.15 21.42 -1.69
CA VAL A 84 -2.70 21.42 -1.40
C VAL A 84 -1.94 22.36 -2.33
N GLY A 85 -0.79 22.86 -1.86
CA GLY A 85 0.04 23.76 -2.66
C GLY A 85 0.78 23.07 -3.82
N GLN A 86 1.10 21.78 -3.68
CA GLN A 86 1.77 20.96 -4.69
C GLN A 86 1.23 19.54 -4.63
N SER A 87 1.02 18.93 -5.80
CA SER A 87 0.65 17.52 -5.94
C SER A 87 1.60 16.81 -6.92
N LEU A 88 1.83 15.53 -6.67
CA LEU A 88 2.58 14.65 -7.56
C LEU A 88 1.77 13.37 -7.76
N GLU A 89 1.26 13.19 -8.97
CA GLU A 89 0.62 11.93 -9.36
C GLU A 89 1.70 10.87 -9.60
N LEU A 90 1.64 9.77 -8.84
CA LEU A 90 2.55 8.64 -9.05
C LEU A 90 2.12 7.89 -10.30
N GLN A 91 3.00 7.90 -11.30
CA GLN A 91 2.81 7.17 -12.55
C GLN A 91 3.22 5.70 -12.42
N ASP A 92 2.79 4.91 -13.39
CA ASP A 92 3.21 3.51 -13.53
C ASP A 92 4.74 3.41 -13.63
N MET A 93 5.28 2.27 -13.16
CA MET A 93 6.71 2.02 -13.26
C MET A 93 7.13 1.92 -14.73
N ILE A 94 8.27 2.51 -15.08
CA ILE A 94 8.82 2.35 -16.43
C ILE A 94 9.16 0.88 -16.69
N PRO A 95 9.10 0.41 -17.95
CA PRO A 95 9.27 -1.01 -18.26
C PRO A 95 10.56 -1.63 -17.73
N ASP A 96 11.68 -0.91 -17.81
CA ASP A 96 13.00 -1.41 -17.40
C ASP A 96 13.03 -1.66 -15.88
N ASP A 97 12.61 -0.69 -15.07
CA ASP A 97 12.49 -0.82 -13.61
C ASP A 97 11.51 -1.94 -13.22
N GLY A 98 10.39 -2.07 -13.95
CA GLY A 98 9.40 -3.13 -13.70
C GLY A 98 9.93 -4.53 -13.98
N ILE A 99 10.71 -4.69 -15.05
CA ILE A 99 11.40 -5.93 -15.38
C ILE A 99 12.44 -6.25 -14.31
N GLU A 100 13.25 -5.26 -13.90
CA GLU A 100 14.25 -5.42 -12.85
C GLU A 100 13.61 -5.84 -11.52
N LEU A 101 12.53 -5.19 -11.12
CA LEU A 101 11.80 -5.51 -9.90
C LEU A 101 11.25 -6.94 -9.94
N LEU A 102 10.66 -7.38 -11.06
CA LEU A 102 10.19 -8.76 -11.20
C LEU A 102 11.36 -9.75 -11.08
N LEU A 103 12.47 -9.50 -11.77
CA LEU A 103 13.66 -10.36 -11.74
C LEU A 103 14.19 -10.52 -10.32
N LYS A 104 14.33 -9.41 -9.59
CA LYS A 104 14.80 -9.37 -8.20
C LYS A 104 14.01 -10.30 -7.28
N HIS A 105 12.72 -10.47 -7.53
CA HIS A 105 11.85 -11.32 -6.71
C HIS A 105 11.64 -12.73 -7.29
N ALA A 106 11.81 -12.92 -8.60
CA ALA A 106 11.49 -14.16 -9.29
C ALA A 106 12.66 -15.15 -9.38
N VAL A 107 13.90 -14.67 -9.59
CA VAL A 107 15.01 -15.54 -10.00
C VAL A 107 16.36 -15.10 -9.41
N ASP A 108 17.14 -16.07 -8.91
CA ASP A 108 18.48 -15.84 -8.32
C ASP A 108 19.61 -16.39 -9.22
N LYS A 109 19.36 -16.58 -10.53
CA LYS A 109 20.28 -17.18 -11.49
C LYS A 109 20.25 -16.45 -12.84
N PRO A 110 21.30 -16.60 -13.67
CA PRO A 110 21.26 -16.17 -15.06
C PRO A 110 20.09 -16.81 -15.82
N LEU A 111 19.46 -16.03 -16.69
CA LEU A 111 18.33 -16.46 -17.51
C LEU A 111 18.79 -16.88 -18.91
N SER A 112 18.14 -17.91 -19.44
CA SER A 112 18.15 -18.19 -20.88
C SER A 112 17.37 -17.12 -21.66
N SER A 113 17.59 -17.02 -22.97
CA SER A 113 16.86 -16.07 -23.83
C SER A 113 15.34 -16.23 -23.75
N ASN A 114 14.85 -17.46 -23.66
CA ASN A 114 13.42 -17.76 -23.50
C ASN A 114 12.88 -17.29 -22.14
N GLU A 115 13.64 -17.47 -21.06
CA GLU A 115 13.25 -16.98 -19.73
C GLU A 115 13.23 -15.44 -19.68
N GLN A 116 14.18 -14.77 -20.36
CA GLN A 116 14.18 -13.31 -20.47
C GLN A 116 12.94 -12.79 -21.18
N GLU A 117 12.57 -13.37 -22.33
CA GLU A 117 11.35 -13.02 -23.04
C GLU A 117 10.11 -13.24 -22.15
N GLN A 118 10.09 -14.35 -21.41
CA GLN A 118 8.98 -14.67 -20.52
C GLN A 118 8.79 -13.63 -19.40
N VAL A 119 9.89 -13.15 -18.81
CA VAL A 119 9.86 -12.09 -17.79
C VAL A 119 9.26 -10.81 -18.35
N VAL A 120 9.69 -10.39 -19.54
CA VAL A 120 9.16 -9.19 -20.21
C VAL A 120 7.66 -9.32 -20.43
N GLN A 121 7.20 -10.47 -20.92
CA GLN A 121 5.77 -10.71 -21.15
C GLN A 121 4.95 -10.70 -19.85
N ILE A 122 5.48 -11.27 -18.76
CA ILE A 122 4.82 -11.25 -17.45
C ILE A 122 4.74 -9.83 -16.91
N ALA A 123 5.84 -9.08 -16.94
CA ALA A 123 5.88 -7.70 -16.46
C ALA A 123 4.88 -6.81 -17.21
N LYS A 124 4.81 -6.97 -18.53
CA LYS A 124 3.83 -6.29 -19.39
C LYS A 124 2.39 -6.67 -19.08
N GLU A 125 2.10 -7.96 -18.86
CA GLU A 125 0.76 -8.45 -18.51
C GLU A 125 0.28 -7.89 -17.14
N LEU A 126 1.22 -7.54 -16.26
CA LEU A 126 0.97 -6.92 -14.96
C LEU A 126 1.06 -5.38 -14.98
N TYR A 127 1.10 -4.78 -16.18
CA TYR A 127 1.19 -3.33 -16.40
C TYR A 127 2.33 -2.66 -15.63
N TYR A 128 3.39 -3.42 -15.31
CA TYR A 128 4.52 -2.96 -14.51
C TYR A 128 4.14 -2.44 -13.11
N PHE A 129 2.98 -2.84 -12.57
CA PHE A 129 2.56 -2.41 -11.25
C PHE A 129 3.44 -3.02 -10.14
N PRO A 130 4.11 -2.21 -9.30
CA PRO A 130 5.13 -2.71 -8.37
C PRO A 130 4.64 -3.86 -7.47
N LEU A 131 3.46 -3.70 -6.86
CA LEU A 131 2.90 -4.70 -5.96
C LEU A 131 2.59 -6.02 -6.69
N ALA A 132 2.02 -5.95 -7.89
CA ALA A 132 1.70 -7.14 -8.68
C ALA A 132 2.97 -7.86 -9.11
N LEU A 133 4.01 -7.12 -9.53
CA LEU A 133 5.32 -7.67 -9.89
C LEU A 133 6.00 -8.38 -8.71
N VAL A 134 6.00 -7.79 -7.52
CA VAL A 134 6.59 -8.39 -6.31
C VAL A 134 5.85 -9.67 -5.93
N GLN A 135 4.51 -9.66 -5.96
CA GLN A 135 3.70 -10.85 -5.67
C GLN A 135 3.94 -11.96 -6.70
N ALA A 136 3.96 -11.62 -8.00
CA ALA A 136 4.27 -12.54 -9.08
C ALA A 136 5.66 -13.14 -8.94
N GLY A 137 6.68 -12.31 -8.68
CA GLY A 137 8.05 -12.75 -8.49
C GLY A 137 8.17 -13.72 -7.31
N ALA A 138 7.63 -13.36 -6.15
CA ALA A 138 7.62 -14.24 -4.97
C ALA A 138 6.96 -15.60 -5.27
N TYR A 139 5.83 -15.59 -5.98
CA TYR A 139 5.16 -16.82 -6.41
C TYR A 139 6.05 -17.65 -7.35
N ILE A 140 6.59 -17.03 -8.40
CA ILE A 140 7.45 -17.68 -9.39
C ILE A 140 8.65 -18.33 -8.71
N LYS A 141 9.31 -17.61 -7.80
CA LYS A 141 10.47 -18.11 -7.04
C LYS A 141 10.11 -19.31 -6.19
N GLN A 142 9.00 -19.23 -5.46
CA GLN A 142 8.55 -20.31 -4.57
C GLN A 142 8.12 -21.57 -5.34
N GLN A 143 7.40 -21.40 -6.46
CA GLN A 143 6.85 -22.50 -7.25
C GLN A 143 7.77 -22.95 -8.40
N LYS A 144 8.88 -22.24 -8.64
CA LYS A 144 9.85 -22.49 -9.71
C LYS A 144 9.19 -22.58 -11.10
N CYS A 145 8.25 -21.68 -11.38
CA CYS A 145 7.31 -21.81 -12.50
C CYS A 145 7.38 -20.66 -13.53
N LEU A 146 8.54 -20.02 -13.73
CA LEU A 146 8.67 -18.83 -14.60
C LEU A 146 8.06 -19.04 -15.99
N LEU A 147 8.40 -20.16 -16.65
CA LEU A 147 7.94 -20.47 -18.02
C LEU A 147 6.44 -20.75 -18.13
N THR A 148 5.77 -21.14 -17.04
CA THR A 148 4.34 -21.47 -17.03
C THR A 148 3.48 -20.40 -16.37
N TYR A 149 4.09 -19.46 -15.65
CA TYR A 149 3.39 -18.47 -14.84
C TYR A 149 2.42 -17.60 -15.65
N LEU A 150 2.84 -17.12 -16.83
CA LEU A 150 1.99 -16.28 -17.67
C LEU A 150 0.68 -16.97 -18.06
N LYS A 151 0.71 -18.29 -18.28
CA LYS A 151 -0.50 -19.07 -18.55
C LYS A 151 -1.44 -19.08 -17.34
N PHE A 152 -0.90 -19.26 -16.13
CA PHE A 152 -1.70 -19.21 -14.90
C PHE A 152 -2.31 -17.83 -14.68
N LEU A 153 -1.51 -16.78 -14.85
CA LEU A 153 -1.95 -15.39 -14.72
C LEU A 153 -3.12 -15.07 -15.68
N ARG A 154 -2.98 -15.40 -16.96
CA ARG A 154 -4.04 -15.16 -17.96
C ARG A 154 -5.31 -15.95 -17.67
N ASN A 155 -5.17 -17.18 -17.17
CA ASN A 155 -6.32 -17.99 -16.79
C ASN A 155 -7.07 -17.39 -15.59
N GLU A 156 -6.34 -16.83 -14.61
CA GLU A 156 -6.96 -16.11 -13.50
C GLU A 156 -7.63 -14.81 -13.97
N HIS A 157 -6.97 -14.00 -14.81
CA HIS A 157 -7.59 -12.81 -15.41
C HIS A 157 -8.93 -13.14 -16.09
N LYS A 158 -8.98 -14.23 -16.87
CA LYS A 158 -10.21 -14.69 -17.51
C LYS A 158 -11.31 -15.03 -16.48
N GLN A 159 -10.98 -15.80 -15.43
CA GLN A 159 -11.94 -16.16 -14.39
C GLN A 159 -12.47 -14.93 -13.62
N LEU A 160 -11.64 -13.91 -13.39
CA LEU A 160 -12.05 -12.69 -12.72
C LEU A 160 -13.05 -11.87 -13.54
N LEU A 161 -12.81 -11.78 -14.86
CA LEU A 161 -13.73 -11.12 -15.79
C LEU A 161 -15.08 -11.83 -15.87
N GLU A 162 -15.10 -13.16 -15.80
CA GLU A 162 -16.33 -13.97 -15.80
C GLU A 162 -17.15 -13.81 -14.51
N LYS A 163 -16.50 -13.58 -13.37
CA LYS A 163 -17.16 -13.49 -12.05
C LYS A 163 -17.96 -12.22 -11.80
N LYS A 164 -17.99 -11.25 -12.74
CA LYS A 164 -18.63 -9.93 -12.57
C LYS A 164 -18.39 -9.36 -11.17
N LEU A 165 -17.13 -8.99 -10.89
CA LEU A 165 -16.80 -8.25 -9.66
C LEU A 165 -17.80 -7.09 -9.53
N THR A 166 -18.40 -6.96 -8.34
CA THR A 166 -19.53 -6.06 -8.04
C THR A 166 -19.20 -4.58 -8.17
N GLN A 167 -17.93 -4.25 -8.41
CA GLN A 167 -17.43 -2.92 -8.74
C GLN A 167 -16.58 -3.02 -10.00
N SER A 168 -16.57 -1.97 -10.81
CA SER A 168 -15.66 -1.83 -11.94
C SER A 168 -14.21 -1.79 -11.44
N ALA A 169 -13.62 -2.96 -11.22
CA ALA A 169 -12.24 -3.05 -10.80
C ALA A 169 -11.35 -2.53 -11.93
N ASP A 170 -10.49 -1.57 -11.61
CA ASP A 170 -9.53 -1.06 -12.58
C ASP A 170 -8.44 -2.10 -12.89
N ARG A 171 -7.56 -1.78 -13.83
CA ARG A 171 -6.47 -2.69 -14.24
C ARG A 171 -5.52 -3.01 -13.09
N TYR A 172 -5.31 -2.06 -12.17
CA TYR A 172 -4.43 -2.23 -11.02
C TYR A 172 -5.00 -3.27 -10.05
N GLN A 173 -6.26 -3.08 -9.64
CA GLN A 173 -6.98 -3.98 -8.75
C GLN A 173 -7.06 -5.39 -9.34
N LEU A 174 -7.35 -5.53 -10.63
CA LEU A 174 -7.39 -6.83 -11.31
C LEU A 174 -6.03 -7.52 -11.29
N SER A 175 -4.95 -6.79 -11.59
CA SER A 175 -3.58 -7.35 -11.62
C SER A 175 -3.15 -7.82 -10.23
N VAL A 176 -3.31 -6.97 -9.21
CA VAL A 176 -2.97 -7.29 -7.82
C VAL A 176 -3.83 -8.44 -7.29
N TYR A 177 -5.14 -8.46 -7.59
CA TYR A 177 -6.01 -9.54 -7.16
C TYR A 177 -5.64 -10.87 -7.82
N ALA A 178 -5.31 -10.87 -9.11
CA ALA A 178 -4.92 -12.08 -9.82
C ALA A 178 -3.63 -12.69 -9.25
N THR A 179 -2.60 -11.88 -9.01
CA THR A 179 -1.33 -12.32 -8.41
C THR A 179 -1.53 -12.81 -6.98
N TRP A 180 -2.40 -12.13 -6.21
CA TRP A 180 -2.79 -12.55 -4.87
C TRP A 180 -3.57 -13.87 -4.88
N ASN A 181 -4.56 -14.04 -5.75
CA ASN A 181 -5.41 -15.24 -5.80
C ASN A 181 -4.63 -16.50 -6.19
N LEU A 182 -3.67 -16.36 -7.13
CA LEU A 182 -2.71 -17.43 -7.43
C LEU A 182 -1.95 -17.86 -6.17
N SER A 183 -1.42 -16.87 -5.44
CA SER A 183 -0.67 -17.11 -4.20
C SER A 183 -1.53 -17.75 -3.12
N TRP A 184 -2.77 -17.27 -2.96
CA TRP A 184 -3.78 -17.80 -2.05
C TRP A 184 -4.05 -19.29 -2.31
N GLY A 185 -4.21 -19.68 -3.57
CA GLY A 185 -4.41 -21.07 -3.98
C GLY A 185 -3.33 -22.02 -3.45
N GLN A 186 -2.08 -21.56 -3.36
CA GLN A 186 -0.92 -22.33 -2.93
C GLN A 186 -0.63 -22.26 -1.41
N ARG A 187 -1.45 -21.58 -0.61
CA ARG A 187 -1.28 -21.52 0.85
C ARG A 187 -1.91 -22.73 1.54
N SER A 188 -1.29 -23.18 2.64
CA SER A 188 -1.85 -24.21 3.53
C SER A 188 -3.13 -23.72 4.21
N SER A 189 -3.97 -24.64 4.67
CA SER A 189 -5.21 -24.31 5.39
C SER A 189 -4.94 -23.42 6.61
N SER A 190 -3.92 -23.72 7.41
CA SER A 190 -3.55 -22.92 8.58
C SER A 190 -3.13 -21.49 8.20
N SER A 191 -2.39 -21.33 7.10
CA SER A 191 -2.00 -19.99 6.61
C SER A 191 -3.21 -19.17 6.16
N LYS A 192 -4.19 -19.82 5.52
CA LYS A 192 -5.44 -19.16 5.10
C LYS A 192 -6.28 -18.71 6.30
N VAL A 193 -6.36 -19.54 7.34
CA VAL A 193 -7.02 -19.18 8.60
C VAL A 193 -6.35 -17.98 9.25
N LEU A 194 -5.02 -17.99 9.35
CA LEU A 194 -4.26 -16.87 9.89
C LEU A 194 -4.54 -15.56 9.13
N LEU A 195 -4.45 -15.58 7.80
CA LEU A 195 -4.71 -14.40 6.97
C LEU A 195 -6.16 -13.91 7.09
N ASN A 196 -7.13 -14.81 7.24
CA ASN A 196 -8.52 -14.45 7.50
C ASN A 196 -8.71 -13.83 8.88
N ILE A 197 -7.96 -14.24 9.90
CA ILE A 197 -7.99 -13.56 11.20
C ILE A 197 -7.41 -12.15 11.04
N CYS A 198 -6.25 -12.01 10.39
CA CYS A 198 -5.63 -10.72 10.13
C CYS A 198 -6.54 -9.75 9.36
N SER A 199 -7.40 -10.23 8.47
CA SER A 199 -8.33 -9.37 7.71
C SER A 199 -9.42 -8.71 8.57
N HIS A 200 -9.60 -9.14 9.82
CA HIS A 200 -10.54 -8.53 10.77
C HIS A 200 -9.83 -7.62 11.78
N LEU A 201 -8.50 -7.50 11.69
CA LEU A 201 -7.70 -6.64 12.55
C LEU A 201 -7.35 -5.35 11.79
N HIS A 202 -6.95 -4.32 12.54
CA HIS A 202 -6.32 -3.16 11.93
C HIS A 202 -5.06 -3.61 11.18
N TYR A 203 -4.82 -3.06 9.99
CA TYR A 203 -3.73 -3.51 9.12
C TYR A 203 -2.34 -3.17 9.67
N GLU A 204 -2.28 -2.25 10.63
CA GLU A 204 -1.06 -1.91 11.37
C GLU A 204 -1.02 -2.52 12.76
N LYS A 205 0.21 -2.74 13.27
CA LYS A 205 0.49 -3.15 14.65
C LYS A 205 -0.28 -4.41 15.09
N ILE A 206 -0.58 -5.33 14.17
CA ILE A 206 -1.20 -6.62 14.50
C ILE A 206 -0.36 -7.34 15.59
N PRO A 207 -0.89 -7.56 16.80
CA PRO A 207 -0.10 -8.11 17.89
C PRO A 207 0.30 -9.56 17.63
N ARG A 208 1.60 -9.86 17.70
CA ARG A 208 2.11 -11.23 17.50
C ARG A 208 1.59 -12.22 18.55
N LEU A 209 1.36 -11.73 19.76
CA LEU A 209 0.80 -12.50 20.89
C LEU A 209 -0.58 -13.11 20.60
N LEU A 210 -1.30 -12.66 19.56
CA LEU A 210 -2.56 -13.27 19.14
C LEU A 210 -2.35 -14.64 18.45
N PHE A 211 -1.12 -14.97 18.07
CA PHE A 211 -0.78 -16.14 17.26
C PHE A 211 0.24 -17.07 17.93
N GLU A 212 0.59 -16.81 19.18
CA GLU A 212 1.43 -17.66 20.05
C GLU A 212 0.54 -18.56 20.92
#